data_AF-A0A2D9GF83-F1
#
_entry.id   AF-A0A2D9GF83-F1
#
_cell.length_a   1.000
_cell.length_b   1.000
_cell.length_c   1.000
_cell.angle_alpha   90.00
_cell.angle_beta   90.00
_cell.angle_gamma   90.00
#
_symmetry.space_group_name_H-M   'P 1'
#
loop_
_entity.id
_entity.type
_entity.pdbx_description
1 polymer ?
#
loop_
_entity_poly.entity_id
_entity_poly.type
_entity_poly.pdbx_seq_one_letter_code
_entity_poly.pdbx_strand_id
1 'polypeptide(L)'
;MELFLYIFLILLGVITILSENKYVMWLFYIPCLLFFMIIVRASGFDTDMITYAKEMSSNTHNLYYLREFVFWYSLRFFYNILNNEIAVFLLMDLIWIITLIRTSVNLSKESLNSNNLSIGLIVVLSTSFPLFFGYQNIYRQLFATLVALYSYSIINSSYKKSIFYFLISVFIHNISLVLLPIFFVNKLLNLNIYLRVILSLILSIAFIMLFSFASQFKSAKSTGIDMSLVYLIMFVFFLILYLIKFKFRILDLFRKTPSLLIVVILMSSLFSFKFDMISERLGMMFLVFFIFDLYKYSNSIEKYSNRMYFRLSLLLMFSVPVLLFNSSRLFLNINVNSL
;
A
#
# COMPACT_ATOMS: atom_id res chain seq x y z
N MET A 1 17.78 -3.83 -17.23
CA MET A 1 17.53 -5.21 -16.76
C MET A 1 16.31 -5.31 -15.86
N GLU A 2 15.98 -4.27 -15.09
CA GLU A 2 14.79 -4.23 -14.22
C GLU A 2 13.47 -4.51 -14.94
N LEU A 3 13.22 -3.88 -16.10
CA LEU A 3 12.01 -4.11 -16.88
C LEU A 3 11.77 -5.59 -17.18
N PHE A 4 12.80 -6.30 -17.66
CA PHE A 4 12.70 -7.71 -18.02
C PHE A 4 12.37 -8.56 -16.79
N LEU A 5 13.01 -8.30 -15.66
CA LEU A 5 12.76 -9.02 -14.42
C LEU A 5 11.40 -8.70 -13.81
N TYR A 6 10.93 -7.46 -13.95
CA TYR A 6 9.59 -7.09 -13.52
C TYR A 6 8.51 -7.79 -14.35
N ILE A 7 8.68 -7.88 -15.68
CA ILE A 7 7.80 -8.68 -16.55
C ILE A 7 7.87 -10.17 -16.16
N PHE A 8 9.06 -10.69 -15.89
CA PHE A 8 9.24 -12.06 -15.42
C PHE A 8 8.54 -12.30 -14.08
N LEU A 9 8.58 -11.35 -13.14
CA LEU A 9 7.83 -11.41 -11.88
C LEU A 9 6.32 -11.42 -12.10
N ILE A 10 5.80 -10.64 -13.04
CA ILE A 10 4.37 -10.68 -13.39
C ILE A 10 4.00 -12.05 -13.95
N LEU A 11 4.80 -12.61 -14.86
CA LEU A 11 4.57 -13.94 -15.44
C LEU A 11 4.62 -15.04 -14.36
N LEU A 12 5.63 -15.01 -13.48
CA LEU A 12 5.68 -15.89 -12.31
C LEU A 12 4.48 -15.68 -11.39
N GLY A 13 4.01 -14.45 -11.25
CA GLY A 13 2.82 -14.13 -10.48
C GLY A 13 1.56 -14.77 -11.05
N VAL A 14 1.39 -14.73 -12.39
CA VAL A 14 0.33 -15.43 -13.11
C VAL A 14 0.43 -16.94 -12.84
N ILE A 15 1.60 -17.55 -13.01
CA ILE A 15 1.82 -18.98 -12.74
C ILE A 15 1.49 -19.32 -11.28
N THR A 16 1.88 -18.46 -10.33
CA THR A 16 1.64 -18.66 -8.90
C THR A 16 0.15 -18.60 -8.57
N ILE A 17 -0.59 -17.66 -9.16
CA ILE A 17 -2.05 -17.57 -8.98
C ILE A 17 -2.75 -18.77 -9.65
N LEU A 18 -2.32 -19.16 -10.85
CA LEU A 18 -2.93 -20.25 -11.61
C LEU A 18 -2.72 -21.62 -10.95
N SER A 19 -1.50 -21.87 -10.46
CA SER A 19 -1.12 -23.17 -9.89
C SER A 19 -1.74 -23.43 -8.51
N GLU A 20 -2.27 -22.39 -7.85
CA GLU A 20 -2.74 -22.44 -6.45
C GLU A 20 -1.72 -23.05 -5.45
N ASN A 21 -0.44 -23.13 -5.81
CA ASN A 21 0.55 -23.94 -5.10
C ASN A 21 1.44 -23.08 -4.19
N LYS A 22 1.35 -23.32 -2.88
CA LYS A 22 2.18 -22.65 -1.87
C LYS A 22 3.69 -22.82 -2.12
N TYR A 23 4.11 -23.96 -2.65
CA TYR A 23 5.53 -24.21 -2.93
C TYR A 23 6.04 -23.36 -4.08
N VAL A 24 5.22 -23.12 -5.11
CA VAL A 24 5.58 -22.21 -6.22
C VAL A 24 5.85 -20.81 -5.68
N MET A 25 4.99 -20.34 -4.78
CA MET A 25 5.18 -19.04 -4.12
C MET A 25 6.43 -19.00 -3.24
N TRP A 26 6.62 -19.98 -2.35
CA TRP A 26 7.73 -19.98 -1.38
C TRP A 26 9.10 -20.25 -2.01
N LEU A 27 9.18 -21.17 -2.98
CA LEU A 27 10.45 -21.61 -3.57
C LEU A 27 10.83 -20.80 -4.82
N PHE A 28 9.87 -20.25 -5.54
CA PHE A 28 10.15 -19.50 -6.77
C PHE A 28 9.80 -18.02 -6.63
N TYR A 29 8.55 -17.67 -6.30
CA TYR A 29 8.13 -16.27 -6.32
C TYR A 29 8.89 -15.39 -5.32
N ILE A 30 8.97 -15.79 -4.04
CA ILE A 30 9.64 -15.00 -2.99
C ILE A 30 11.15 -14.85 -3.28
N PRO A 31 11.91 -15.91 -3.63
CA PRO A 31 13.31 -15.76 -4.02
C PRO A 31 13.49 -14.87 -5.25
N CYS A 32 12.64 -14.99 -6.28
CA CYS A 32 12.71 -14.10 -7.44
C CYS A 32 12.40 -12.64 -7.08
N LEU A 33 11.47 -12.39 -6.16
CA LEU A 33 11.18 -11.05 -5.66
C LEU A 33 12.40 -10.45 -4.94
N LEU A 34 13.06 -11.23 -4.09
CA LEU A 34 14.29 -10.80 -3.41
C LEU A 34 15.41 -10.51 -4.40
N PHE A 35 15.60 -11.38 -5.39
CA PHE A 35 16.57 -11.16 -6.46
C PHE A 35 16.28 -9.90 -7.26
N PHE A 36 15.00 -9.64 -7.56
CA PHE A 36 14.58 -8.40 -8.20
C PHE A 36 14.92 -7.17 -7.36
N MET A 37 14.68 -7.20 -6.03
CA MET A 37 15.07 -6.09 -5.16
C MET A 37 16.58 -5.84 -5.15
N ILE A 38 17.41 -6.89 -5.20
CA ILE A 38 18.87 -6.75 -5.33
C ILE A 38 19.22 -5.95 -6.59
N ILE A 39 18.58 -6.25 -7.71
CA ILE A 39 18.86 -5.59 -8.99
C ILE A 39 18.37 -4.14 -8.98
N VAL A 40 17.19 -3.88 -8.40
CA VAL A 40 16.66 -2.52 -8.20
C VAL A 40 17.60 -1.67 -7.34
N ARG A 41 18.22 -2.24 -6.30
CA ARG A 41 19.18 -1.48 -5.47
C ARG A 41 20.56 -1.33 -6.11
N ALA A 42 20.92 -2.22 -7.03
CA ALA A 42 22.19 -2.17 -7.74
C ALA A 42 22.18 -1.23 -8.96
N SER A 43 21.01 -0.90 -9.50
CA SER A 43 20.87 -0.05 -10.69
C SER A 43 20.97 1.45 -10.42
N GLY A 44 20.83 1.87 -9.16
CA GLY A 44 20.97 3.27 -8.73
C GLY A 44 19.85 3.70 -7.79
N PHE A 45 19.93 4.94 -7.32
CA PHE A 45 18.90 5.55 -6.47
C PHE A 45 18.23 6.71 -7.19
N ASP A 46 16.91 6.79 -7.09
CA ASP A 46 16.13 7.94 -7.53
C ASP A 46 16.18 9.10 -6.53
N THR A 47 15.55 10.22 -6.88
CA THR A 47 15.64 11.50 -6.16
C THR A 47 15.37 11.41 -4.65
N ASP A 48 14.30 10.72 -4.23
CA ASP A 48 13.96 10.59 -2.81
C ASP A 48 14.85 9.54 -2.12
N MET A 49 15.26 8.49 -2.83
CA MET A 49 16.18 7.47 -2.31
C MET A 49 17.58 8.01 -2.07
N ILE A 50 18.09 8.88 -2.95
CA ILE A 50 19.34 9.63 -2.75
C ILE A 50 19.24 10.49 -1.48
N THR A 51 18.07 11.08 -1.23
CA THR A 51 17.85 11.87 -0.02
C THR A 51 17.91 10.95 1.21
N TYR A 52 17.24 9.80 1.20
CA TYR A 52 17.36 8.82 2.30
C TYR A 52 18.79 8.33 2.52
N ALA A 53 19.56 8.18 1.44
CA ALA A 53 20.97 7.80 1.50
C ALA A 53 21.85 8.86 2.19
N LYS A 54 21.71 10.12 1.81
CA LYS A 54 22.42 11.22 2.47
C LYS A 54 22.01 11.39 3.94
N GLU A 55 20.73 11.18 4.23
CA GLU A 55 20.18 11.41 5.57
C GLU A 55 20.51 10.28 6.55
N MET A 56 20.78 9.05 6.07
CA MET A 56 21.16 7.94 6.95
C MET A 56 22.57 8.08 7.52
N SER A 57 23.47 8.78 6.84
CA SER A 57 24.81 9.13 7.35
C SER A 57 24.85 10.44 8.15
N SER A 58 23.73 11.19 8.20
CA SER A 58 23.69 12.50 8.85
C SER A 58 23.45 12.39 10.37
N ASN A 59 24.12 13.24 11.15
CA ASN A 59 23.95 13.34 12.61
C ASN A 59 22.99 14.45 13.04
N THR A 60 22.20 15.01 12.13
CA THR A 60 21.30 16.14 12.42
C THR A 60 20.04 15.66 13.14
N HIS A 61 19.59 16.37 14.19
CA HIS A 61 18.38 16.06 14.96
C HIS A 61 17.33 17.17 14.83
N ASN A 62 16.99 17.53 13.59
CA ASN A 62 15.91 18.48 13.31
C ASN A 62 14.54 17.95 13.76
N LEU A 63 13.62 18.87 14.09
CA LEU A 63 12.22 18.57 14.42
C LEU A 63 11.50 17.69 13.36
N TYR A 64 11.97 17.74 12.11
CA TYR A 64 11.49 16.87 11.04
C TYR A 64 11.70 15.38 11.35
N TYR A 65 12.89 14.98 11.83
CA TYR A 65 13.19 13.58 12.14
C TYR A 65 12.48 13.11 13.42
N LEU A 66 12.24 14.01 14.38
CA LEU A 66 11.51 13.68 15.61
C LEU A 66 10.04 13.34 15.35
N ARG A 67 9.42 13.97 14.34
CA ARG A 67 8.03 13.68 13.96
C ARG A 67 7.84 12.30 13.36
N GLU A 68 8.88 11.72 12.76
CA GLU A 68 8.85 10.43 12.06
C GLU A 68 9.97 9.53 12.56
N PHE A 69 10.13 9.51 13.88
CA PHE A 69 11.33 8.97 14.52
C PHE A 69 11.51 7.47 14.24
N VAL A 70 10.44 6.70 14.08
CA VAL A 70 10.57 5.25 13.85
C VAL A 70 11.30 4.99 12.54
N PHE A 71 10.99 5.73 11.47
CA PHE A 71 11.66 5.54 10.18
C PHE A 71 13.11 6.03 10.22
N TRP A 72 13.33 7.27 10.64
CA TRP A 72 14.65 7.89 10.56
C TRP A 72 15.67 7.25 11.50
N TYR A 73 15.28 6.95 12.74
CA TYR A 73 16.20 6.32 13.69
C TYR A 73 16.47 4.86 13.35
N SER A 74 15.50 4.11 12.80
CA SER A 74 15.78 2.74 12.33
C SER A 74 16.75 2.73 11.16
N LEU A 75 16.59 3.65 10.19
CA LEU A 75 17.48 3.77 9.05
C LEU A 75 18.93 4.10 9.49
N ARG A 76 19.11 5.08 10.39
CA ARG A 76 20.42 5.42 10.95
C ARG A 76 21.02 4.30 11.78
N PHE A 77 20.19 3.60 12.57
CA PHE A 77 20.63 2.45 13.36
C PHE A 77 21.18 1.33 12.47
N PHE A 78 20.49 0.98 11.38
CA PHE A 78 20.98 -0.02 10.45
C PHE A 78 22.24 0.44 9.70
N TYR A 79 22.31 1.73 9.35
CA TYR A 79 23.51 2.28 8.73
C TYR A 79 24.73 2.22 9.63
N ASN A 80 24.59 2.52 10.93
CA ASN A 80 25.68 2.40 11.90
C ASN A 80 26.22 0.97 12.05
N ILE A 81 25.40 -0.05 11.75
CA ILE A 81 25.80 -1.46 11.83
C ILE A 81 26.44 -1.92 10.51
N LEU A 82 25.86 -1.56 9.37
CA LEU A 82 26.25 -2.09 8.06
C LEU A 82 27.29 -1.22 7.33
N ASN A 83 27.36 0.08 7.64
CA ASN A 83 28.22 1.08 6.99
C ASN A 83 28.13 1.09 5.45
N ASN A 84 27.00 0.66 4.90
CA ASN A 84 26.77 0.59 3.45
C ASN A 84 25.29 0.85 3.14
N GLU A 85 25.03 1.87 2.32
CA GLU A 85 23.68 2.34 1.96
C GLU A 85 22.84 1.27 1.26
N ILE A 86 23.43 0.57 0.29
CA ILE A 86 22.77 -0.50 -0.48
C ILE A 86 22.39 -1.64 0.46
N ALA A 87 23.31 -2.04 1.36
CA ALA A 87 23.04 -3.10 2.32
C ALA A 87 21.90 -2.74 3.28
N VAL A 88 21.84 -1.48 3.74
CA VAL A 88 20.73 -0.98 4.57
C VAL A 88 19.41 -1.04 3.82
N PHE A 89 19.37 -0.59 2.56
CA PHE A 89 18.14 -0.63 1.78
C PHE A 89 17.68 -2.06 1.49
N LEU A 90 18.59 -3.00 1.25
CA LEU A 90 18.26 -4.42 1.09
C LEU A 90 17.73 -5.04 2.40
N LEU A 91 18.29 -4.68 3.54
CA LEU A 91 17.77 -5.10 4.85
C LEU A 91 16.36 -4.55 5.08
N MET A 92 16.14 -3.30 4.74
CA MET A 92 14.82 -2.69 4.75
C MET A 92 13.86 -3.42 3.78
N ASP A 93 14.34 -3.80 2.59
CA ASP A 93 13.55 -4.53 1.61
C ASP A 93 13.07 -5.88 2.16
N LEU A 94 13.96 -6.60 2.83
CA LEU A 94 13.63 -7.83 3.55
C LEU A 94 12.56 -7.61 4.62
N ILE A 95 12.68 -6.54 5.42
CA ILE A 95 11.69 -6.23 6.46
C ILE A 95 10.30 -6.05 5.85
N TRP A 96 10.17 -5.24 4.79
CA TRP A 96 8.86 -4.97 4.23
C TRP A 96 8.27 -6.22 3.56
N ILE A 97 9.08 -7.04 2.88
CA ILE A 97 8.65 -8.33 2.31
C ILE A 97 8.16 -9.27 3.41
N ILE A 98 8.88 -9.37 4.54
CA ILE A 98 8.46 -10.18 5.69
C ILE A 98 7.14 -9.68 6.26
N THR A 99 6.95 -8.36 6.37
CA THR A 99 5.67 -7.80 6.86
C THR A 99 4.52 -8.14 5.91
N LEU A 100 4.75 -8.06 4.59
CA LEU A 100 3.77 -8.42 3.57
C LEU A 100 3.41 -9.92 3.62
N ILE A 101 4.41 -10.80 3.81
CA ILE A 101 4.19 -12.24 4.03
C ILE A 101 3.29 -12.45 5.26
N ARG A 102 3.60 -11.81 6.38
CA ARG A 102 2.79 -11.92 7.61
C ARG A 102 1.37 -11.41 7.42
N THR A 103 1.16 -10.31 6.68
CA THR A 103 -0.19 -9.81 6.35
C THR A 103 -1.00 -10.87 5.59
N SER A 104 -0.35 -11.54 4.63
CA SER A 104 -0.98 -12.52 3.74
C SER A 104 -1.30 -13.83 4.48
N VAL A 105 -0.43 -14.27 5.39
CA VAL A 105 -0.67 -15.41 6.29
C VAL A 105 -1.79 -15.12 7.30
N ASN A 106 -1.93 -13.88 7.76
CA ASN A 106 -3.07 -13.54 8.64
C ASN A 106 -4.38 -13.55 7.86
N LEU A 107 -4.38 -13.04 6.64
CA LEU A 107 -5.54 -13.13 5.75
C LEU A 107 -5.92 -14.59 5.46
N SER A 108 -4.94 -15.50 5.36
CA SER A 108 -5.20 -16.93 5.18
C SER A 108 -5.83 -17.61 6.38
N LYS A 109 -5.53 -17.14 7.60
CA LYS A 109 -6.15 -17.66 8.82
C LYS A 109 -7.61 -17.24 8.97
N GLU A 110 -7.96 -16.03 8.49
CA GLU A 110 -9.34 -15.54 8.52
C GLU A 110 -10.24 -16.21 7.46
N SER A 111 -9.68 -16.79 6.41
CA SER A 111 -10.49 -17.42 5.37
C SER A 111 -11.08 -18.74 5.85
N LEU A 112 -12.42 -18.81 5.91
CA LEU A 112 -13.20 -20.01 6.24
C LEU A 112 -12.87 -21.21 5.36
N ASN A 113 -12.54 -20.97 4.10
CA ASN A 113 -12.02 -21.99 3.21
C ASN A 113 -10.51 -22.09 3.42
N SER A 114 -10.02 -23.27 3.80
CA SER A 114 -8.60 -23.65 3.96
C SER A 114 -7.86 -23.63 2.62
N ASN A 115 -7.95 -22.52 1.89
CA ASN A 115 -7.36 -22.36 0.58
C ASN A 115 -5.91 -21.93 0.76
N ASN A 116 -4.98 -22.69 0.17
CA ASN A 116 -3.53 -22.42 0.14
C ASN A 116 -3.12 -21.07 -0.51
N LEU A 117 -4.11 -20.32 -1.00
CA LEU A 117 -3.96 -19.24 -1.97
C LEU A 117 -4.31 -17.86 -1.42
N SER A 118 -4.80 -17.79 -0.20
CA SER A 118 -4.94 -16.54 0.54
C SER A 118 -3.58 -15.83 0.73
N ILE A 119 -2.47 -16.56 0.56
CA ILE A 119 -1.10 -16.01 0.56
C ILE A 119 -0.74 -15.31 -0.77
N GLY A 120 -1.50 -15.54 -1.85
CA GLY A 120 -1.29 -14.89 -3.15
C GLY A 120 -1.49 -13.35 -3.15
N LEU A 121 -1.94 -12.78 -2.03
CA LEU A 121 -1.94 -11.33 -1.82
C LEU A 121 -0.54 -10.72 -2.03
N ILE A 122 0.52 -11.43 -1.61
CA ILE A 122 1.92 -10.99 -1.81
C ILE A 122 2.18 -10.73 -3.29
N VAL A 123 1.71 -11.64 -4.15
CA VAL A 123 1.95 -11.58 -5.60
C VAL A 123 1.30 -10.35 -6.20
N VAL A 124 0.02 -10.13 -5.88
CA VAL A 124 -0.74 -8.98 -6.37
C VAL A 124 -0.16 -7.67 -5.85
N LEU A 125 0.16 -7.59 -4.55
CA LEU A 125 0.66 -6.37 -3.94
C LEU A 125 2.08 -6.05 -4.39
N SER A 126 3.03 -6.98 -4.34
CA SER A 126 4.45 -6.70 -4.69
C SER A 126 4.65 -6.19 -6.13
N THR A 127 3.77 -6.59 -7.06
CA THR A 127 3.78 -6.10 -8.45
C THR A 127 2.84 -4.92 -8.70
N SER A 128 1.99 -4.56 -7.74
CA SER A 128 1.06 -3.44 -7.93
C SER A 128 1.80 -2.11 -8.02
N PHE A 129 1.31 -1.21 -8.87
CA PHE A 129 1.92 0.10 -9.07
C PHE A 129 2.12 0.91 -7.77
N PRO A 130 1.21 0.91 -6.78
CA PRO A 130 1.42 1.70 -5.55
C PRO A 130 2.63 1.21 -4.75
N LEU A 131 2.87 -0.10 -4.76
CA LEU A 131 4.02 -0.71 -4.11
C LEU A 131 5.29 -0.52 -4.92
N PHE A 132 5.21 -0.63 -6.26
CA PHE A 132 6.31 -0.34 -7.18
C PHE A 132 6.90 1.05 -6.96
N PHE A 133 6.06 2.10 -7.01
CA PHE A 133 6.52 3.47 -6.72
C PHE A 133 6.96 3.64 -5.26
N GLY A 134 6.39 2.86 -4.34
CA GLY A 134 6.78 2.85 -2.94
C GLY A 134 8.23 2.40 -2.72
N TYR A 135 8.67 1.29 -3.31
CA TYR A 135 10.04 0.81 -3.13
C TYR A 135 11.07 1.50 -4.01
N GLN A 136 10.67 2.10 -5.14
CA GLN A 136 11.56 2.89 -5.99
C GLN A 136 11.78 4.32 -5.47
N ASN A 137 10.71 4.99 -5.00
CA ASN A 137 10.78 6.42 -4.74
C ASN A 137 10.28 6.80 -3.33
N ILE A 138 9.08 6.36 -2.91
CA ILE A 138 8.45 6.85 -1.67
C ILE A 138 8.59 5.85 -0.51
N TYR A 139 9.83 5.57 -0.12
CA TYR A 139 10.18 4.46 0.77
C TYR A 139 9.56 4.57 2.17
N ARG A 140 9.55 5.75 2.77
CA ARG A 140 8.91 5.94 4.09
C ARG A 140 7.42 5.66 4.07
N GLN A 141 6.74 6.09 3.00
CA GLN A 141 5.31 5.83 2.83
C GLN A 141 5.05 4.33 2.64
N LEU A 142 5.88 3.64 1.87
CA LEU A 142 5.84 2.18 1.72
C LEU A 142 5.82 1.49 3.09
N PHE A 143 6.79 1.75 3.97
CA PHE A 143 6.83 1.13 5.30
C PHE A 143 5.59 1.43 6.12
N ALA A 144 5.17 2.70 6.16
CA ALA A 144 3.97 3.07 6.89
C ALA A 144 2.74 2.33 6.37
N THR A 145 2.55 2.25 5.04
CA THR A 145 1.42 1.52 4.45
C THR A 145 1.43 0.05 4.78
N LEU A 146 2.58 -0.63 4.70
CA LEU A 146 2.67 -2.07 4.96
C LEU A 146 2.50 -2.41 6.44
N VAL A 147 3.05 -1.60 7.35
CA VAL A 147 2.83 -1.75 8.78
C VAL A 147 1.37 -1.47 9.15
N ALA A 148 0.74 -0.45 8.55
CA ALA A 148 -0.69 -0.21 8.71
C ALA A 148 -1.52 -1.37 8.13
N LEU A 149 -1.17 -1.88 6.95
CA LEU A 149 -1.87 -3.03 6.36
C LEU A 149 -1.75 -4.28 7.24
N TYR A 150 -0.57 -4.51 7.83
CA TYR A 150 -0.37 -5.59 8.80
C TYR A 150 -1.28 -5.40 10.01
N SER A 151 -1.30 -4.19 10.59
CA SER A 151 -2.21 -3.83 11.68
C SER A 151 -3.68 -4.09 11.32
N TYR A 152 -4.07 -3.73 10.10
CA TYR A 152 -5.41 -3.94 9.57
C TYR A 152 -5.78 -5.42 9.45
N SER A 153 -4.83 -6.27 9.04
CA SER A 153 -5.02 -7.72 8.90
C SER A 153 -5.25 -8.45 10.23
N ILE A 154 -4.72 -7.92 11.35
CA ILE A 154 -4.82 -8.56 12.67
C ILE A 154 -5.97 -8.02 13.54
N ILE A 155 -6.72 -7.04 13.06
CA ILE A 155 -7.71 -6.32 13.87
C ILE A 155 -8.78 -7.25 14.47
N ASN A 156 -9.20 -8.28 13.72
CA ASN A 156 -10.19 -9.23 14.20
C ASN A 156 -9.61 -10.24 15.21
N SER A 157 -8.31 -10.54 15.14
CA SER A 157 -7.66 -11.49 16.06
C SER A 157 -7.22 -10.83 17.36
N SER A 158 -6.66 -9.61 17.29
CA SER A 158 -6.11 -8.91 18.44
C SER A 158 -6.12 -7.39 18.27
N TYR A 159 -7.23 -6.76 18.66
CA TYR A 159 -7.43 -5.30 18.54
C TYR A 159 -6.31 -4.48 19.22
N LYS A 160 -5.82 -4.89 20.40
CA LYS A 160 -4.72 -4.19 21.10
C LYS A 160 -3.42 -4.17 20.29
N LYS A 161 -3.05 -5.31 19.69
CA LYS A 161 -1.86 -5.41 18.83
C LYS A 161 -2.05 -4.60 17.55
N SER A 162 -3.25 -4.64 16.97
CA SER A 162 -3.62 -3.80 15.82
C SER A 162 -3.37 -2.32 16.12
N ILE A 163 -3.93 -1.78 17.22
CA ILE A 163 -3.71 -0.38 17.61
C ILE A 163 -2.23 -0.06 17.77
N PHE A 164 -1.45 -0.92 18.43
CA PHE A 164 -0.01 -0.72 18.60
C PHE A 164 0.74 -0.61 17.26
N TYR A 165 0.52 -1.54 16.32
CA TYR A 165 1.15 -1.47 15.00
C TYR A 165 0.64 -0.30 14.15
N PHE A 166 -0.62 0.11 14.32
CA PHE A 166 -1.14 1.30 13.65
C PHE A 166 -0.43 2.56 14.15
N LEU A 167 -0.22 2.70 15.46
CA LEU A 167 0.55 3.82 16.03
C LEU A 167 2.00 3.82 15.52
N ILE A 168 2.63 2.65 15.40
CA ILE A 168 3.97 2.54 14.78
C ILE A 168 3.93 3.08 13.35
N SER A 169 2.92 2.75 12.55
CA SER A 169 2.78 3.29 11.19
C SER A 169 2.68 4.83 11.17
N VAL A 170 1.94 5.43 12.10
CA VAL A 170 1.85 6.89 12.26
C VAL A 170 3.23 7.50 12.51
N PHE A 171 4.03 6.90 13.39
CA PHE A 171 5.38 7.37 13.66
C PHE A 171 6.42 7.03 12.58
N ILE A 172 6.11 6.13 11.64
CA ILE A 172 6.91 5.95 10.41
C ILE A 172 6.58 7.06 9.43
N HIS A 173 5.28 7.32 9.19
CA HIS A 173 4.83 8.41 8.34
C HIS A 173 3.50 8.96 8.82
N ASN A 174 3.49 10.23 9.23
CA ASN A 174 2.35 10.86 9.90
C ASN A 174 1.07 10.86 9.07
N ILE A 175 1.20 10.86 7.74
CA ILE A 175 0.04 10.86 6.84
C ILE A 175 -0.82 9.58 6.98
N SER A 176 -0.26 8.49 7.52
CA SER A 176 -1.01 7.27 7.79
C SER A 176 -2.12 7.45 8.84
N LEU A 177 -2.08 8.54 9.62
CA LEU A 177 -3.18 8.92 10.52
C LEU A 177 -4.51 9.09 9.75
N VAL A 178 -4.45 9.50 8.48
CA VAL A 178 -5.62 9.64 7.61
C VAL A 178 -6.33 8.29 7.36
N LEU A 179 -5.66 7.15 7.57
CA LEU A 179 -6.26 5.82 7.47
C LEU A 179 -7.14 5.48 8.68
N LEU A 180 -7.07 6.24 9.78
CA LEU A 180 -7.82 6.00 11.02
C LEU A 180 -9.33 5.73 10.78
N PRO A 181 -10.06 6.47 9.93
CA PRO A 181 -11.47 6.20 9.68
C PRO A 181 -11.73 4.78 9.14
N ILE A 182 -10.82 4.24 8.31
CA ILE A 182 -10.91 2.87 7.77
C ILE A 182 -10.81 1.83 8.89
N PHE A 183 -9.92 2.07 9.86
CA PHE A 183 -9.74 1.21 11.02
C PHE A 183 -10.97 1.20 11.94
N PHE A 184 -11.63 2.34 12.12
CA PHE A 184 -12.85 2.41 12.94
C PHE A 184 -13.96 1.51 12.40
N VAL A 185 -14.16 1.47 11.07
CA VAL A 185 -15.13 0.56 10.47
C VAL A 185 -14.77 -0.89 10.73
N ASN A 186 -13.49 -1.27 10.60
CA ASN A 186 -13.04 -2.67 10.71
C ASN A 186 -12.83 -3.17 12.15
N LYS A 187 -13.57 -2.63 13.14
CA LYS A 187 -13.54 -3.01 14.57
C LYS A 187 -12.29 -2.57 15.35
N LEU A 188 -11.79 -1.35 15.13
CA LEU A 188 -10.81 -0.79 16.07
C LEU A 188 -11.35 -0.72 17.50
N LEU A 189 -12.66 -0.52 17.66
CA LEU A 189 -13.40 -0.60 18.93
C LEU A 189 -14.45 -1.72 18.88
N ASN A 190 -14.69 -2.36 20.03
CA ASN A 190 -15.74 -3.39 20.24
C ASN A 190 -17.15 -2.77 20.26
N LEU A 191 -17.52 -2.03 19.20
CA LEU A 191 -18.79 -1.34 19.07
C LEU A 191 -19.67 -2.00 17.99
N ASN A 192 -20.97 -1.71 18.04
CA ASN A 192 -21.90 -2.09 16.97
C ASN A 192 -21.46 -1.49 15.63
N ILE A 193 -21.71 -2.18 14.51
CA ILE A 193 -21.27 -1.74 13.17
C ILE A 193 -21.85 -0.38 12.79
N TYR A 194 -23.08 -0.08 13.19
CA TYR A 194 -23.70 1.23 12.96
C TYR A 194 -22.91 2.36 13.62
N LEU A 195 -22.55 2.22 14.90
CA LEU A 195 -21.74 3.20 15.63
C LEU A 195 -20.35 3.35 15.02
N ARG A 196 -19.73 2.25 14.58
CA ARG A 196 -18.42 2.26 13.92
C ARG A 196 -18.44 3.05 12.61
N VAL A 197 -19.47 2.88 11.80
CA VAL A 197 -19.66 3.63 10.55
C VAL A 197 -19.86 5.11 10.85
N ILE A 198 -20.72 5.46 11.81
CA ILE A 198 -20.96 6.85 12.21
C ILE A 198 -19.66 7.52 12.68
N LEU A 199 -18.90 6.87 13.56
CA LEU A 199 -17.61 7.39 14.05
C LEU A 199 -16.61 7.58 12.91
N SER A 200 -16.54 6.63 11.97
CA SER A 200 -15.67 6.74 10.79
C SER A 200 -16.03 7.93 9.91
N LEU A 201 -17.32 8.19 9.69
CA LEU A 201 -17.80 9.35 8.93
C LEU A 201 -17.48 10.67 9.65
N ILE A 202 -17.71 10.74 10.96
CA ILE A 202 -17.36 11.91 11.78
C ILE A 202 -15.86 12.20 11.70
N LEU A 203 -15.01 11.16 11.83
CA LEU A 203 -13.56 11.30 11.70
C LEU A 203 -13.15 11.73 10.30
N SER A 204 -13.80 11.21 9.26
CA SER A 204 -13.56 11.63 7.89
C SER A 204 -13.86 13.13 7.72
N ILE A 205 -14.98 13.62 8.25
CA ILE A 205 -15.34 15.04 8.24
C ILE A 205 -14.30 15.87 9.02
N ALA A 206 -13.82 15.37 10.18
CA ALA A 206 -12.77 16.04 10.93
C ALA A 206 -11.47 16.19 10.11
N PHE A 207 -11.08 15.16 9.35
CA PHE A 207 -9.93 15.25 8.44
C PHE A 207 -10.16 16.23 7.29
N ILE A 208 -11.38 16.31 6.74
CA ILE A 208 -11.74 17.31 5.72
C ILE A 208 -11.54 18.72 6.26
N MET A 209 -11.99 18.98 7.49
CA MET A 209 -11.79 20.28 8.16
C MET A 209 -10.31 20.59 8.38
N LEU A 210 -9.51 19.58 8.78
CA LEU A 210 -8.06 19.72 8.92
C LEU A 210 -7.36 20.01 7.59
N PHE A 211 -7.78 19.36 6.50
CA PHE A 211 -7.24 19.66 5.17
C PHE A 211 -7.57 21.07 4.71
N SER A 212 -8.81 21.53 4.95
CA SER A 212 -9.21 22.91 4.68
C SER A 212 -8.30 23.90 5.42
N PHE A 213 -8.06 23.69 6.71
CA PHE A 213 -7.16 24.53 7.49
C PHE A 213 -5.72 24.49 6.94
N ALA A 214 -5.20 23.30 6.62
CA ALA A 214 -3.86 23.13 6.08
C ALA A 214 -3.67 23.82 4.71
N SER A 215 -4.74 23.94 3.91
CA SER A 215 -4.69 24.56 2.57
C SER A 215 -4.35 26.04 2.61
N GLN A 216 -4.66 26.71 3.72
CA GLN A 216 -4.37 28.12 3.93
C GLN A 216 -2.86 28.39 4.09
N PHE A 217 -2.07 27.38 4.46
CA PHE A 217 -0.65 27.54 4.77
C PHE A 217 0.30 27.03 3.68
N LYS A 218 -0.21 26.27 2.69
CA LYS A 218 0.65 25.61 1.70
C LYS A 218 0.13 25.87 0.29
N SER A 219 0.93 26.55 -0.53
CA SER A 219 0.59 26.80 -1.93
C SER A 219 0.50 25.49 -2.72
N ALA A 220 -0.60 25.32 -3.46
CA ALA A 220 -0.81 24.21 -4.36
C ALA A 220 0.19 24.30 -5.52
N LYS A 221 1.27 23.50 -5.46
CA LYS A 221 2.13 23.27 -6.63
C LYS A 221 1.43 22.22 -7.50
N SER A 222 0.99 22.63 -8.68
CA SER A 222 0.33 21.75 -9.65
C SER A 222 1.35 20.86 -10.34
N THR A 223 1.03 19.57 -10.47
CA THR A 223 1.84 18.58 -11.19
C THR A 223 1.47 18.47 -12.68
N GLY A 224 0.78 19.48 -13.24
CA GLY A 224 0.34 19.52 -14.64
C GLY A 224 -0.88 18.63 -14.95
N ILE A 225 -1.00 17.46 -14.31
CA ILE A 225 -2.20 16.61 -14.30
C ILE A 225 -2.73 16.54 -12.87
N ASP A 226 -4.03 16.77 -12.71
CA ASP A 226 -4.74 16.65 -11.43
C ASP A 226 -4.89 15.16 -11.07
N MET A 227 -3.83 14.56 -10.52
CA MET A 227 -3.81 13.17 -10.09
C MET A 227 -4.95 12.86 -9.10
N SER A 228 -5.33 13.86 -8.30
CA SER A 228 -6.50 13.83 -7.41
C SER A 228 -7.78 13.39 -8.12
N LEU A 229 -8.05 13.95 -9.31
CA LEU A 229 -9.21 13.65 -10.13
C LEU A 229 -9.14 12.24 -10.72
N VAL A 230 -7.95 11.81 -11.18
CA VAL A 230 -7.75 10.46 -11.72
C VAL A 230 -8.07 9.39 -10.67
N TYR A 231 -7.51 9.52 -9.46
CA TYR A 231 -7.79 8.60 -8.36
C TYR A 231 -9.27 8.66 -7.95
N LEU A 232 -9.87 9.85 -7.88
CA LEU A 232 -11.28 10.01 -7.53
C LEU A 232 -12.19 9.29 -8.53
N ILE A 233 -12.00 9.50 -9.83
CA ILE A 233 -12.79 8.83 -10.88
C ILE A 233 -12.69 7.32 -10.75
N MET A 234 -11.47 6.80 -10.55
CA MET A 234 -11.25 5.37 -10.36
C MET A 234 -12.00 4.83 -9.13
N PHE A 235 -11.90 5.48 -7.97
CA PHE A 235 -12.59 5.02 -6.76
C PHE A 235 -14.12 5.16 -6.87
N VAL A 236 -14.63 6.21 -7.51
CA VAL A 236 -16.06 6.39 -7.78
C VAL A 236 -16.58 5.32 -8.74
N PHE A 237 -15.83 4.99 -9.79
CA PHE A 237 -16.15 3.91 -10.70
C PHE A 237 -16.29 2.57 -9.95
N PHE A 238 -15.32 2.23 -9.10
CA PHE A 238 -15.41 1.04 -8.26
C PHE A 238 -16.57 1.08 -7.27
N LEU A 239 -16.85 2.25 -6.67
CA LEU A 239 -18.00 2.43 -5.77
C LEU A 239 -19.31 2.11 -6.49
N ILE A 240 -19.52 2.63 -7.70
CA ILE A 240 -20.73 2.37 -8.50
C ILE A 240 -20.87 0.88 -8.81
N LEU A 241 -19.79 0.23 -9.27
CA LEU A 241 -19.80 -1.22 -9.56
C LEU A 241 -20.20 -2.04 -8.32
N TYR A 242 -19.65 -1.68 -7.15
CA TYR A 242 -19.93 -2.37 -5.90
C TYR A 242 -21.36 -2.10 -5.40
N LEU A 243 -21.86 -0.88 -5.53
CA LEU A 243 -23.25 -0.55 -5.20
C LEU A 243 -24.23 -1.37 -6.04
N ILE A 244 -23.98 -1.50 -7.35
CA ILE A 244 -24.79 -2.35 -8.24
C ILE A 244 -24.71 -3.81 -7.80
N LYS A 245 -23.50 -4.34 -7.54
CA LYS A 245 -23.29 -5.73 -7.14
C LYS A 245 -24.01 -6.09 -5.83
N PHE A 246 -24.01 -5.19 -4.85
CA PHE A 246 -24.65 -5.38 -3.55
C PHE A 246 -26.09 -4.84 -3.49
N LYS A 247 -26.71 -4.54 -4.64
CA LYS A 247 -28.10 -4.04 -4.73
C LYS A 247 -28.35 -2.84 -3.81
N PHE A 248 -27.40 -1.92 -3.76
CA PHE A 248 -27.42 -0.69 -2.94
C PHE A 248 -27.52 -0.91 -1.42
N ARG A 249 -27.17 -2.11 -0.91
CA ARG A 249 -27.06 -2.36 0.54
C ARG A 249 -25.74 -1.82 1.08
N ILE A 250 -25.76 -0.57 1.55
CA ILE A 250 -24.57 0.17 2.02
C ILE A 250 -23.83 -0.57 3.16
N LEU A 251 -24.56 -1.23 4.07
CA LEU A 251 -23.94 -1.99 5.16
C LEU A 251 -23.11 -3.18 4.68
N ASP A 252 -23.54 -3.84 3.59
CA ASP A 252 -22.79 -4.95 3.00
C ASP A 252 -21.50 -4.44 2.34
N LEU A 253 -21.53 -3.23 1.77
CA LEU A 253 -20.35 -2.54 1.25
C LEU A 253 -19.34 -2.25 2.37
N PHE A 254 -19.77 -1.71 3.51
CA PHE A 254 -18.87 -1.52 4.66
C PHE A 254 -18.32 -2.83 5.26
N ARG A 255 -19.07 -3.93 5.15
CA ARG A 255 -18.61 -5.25 5.64
C ARG A 255 -17.57 -5.89 4.72
N LYS A 256 -17.69 -5.71 3.41
CA LYS A 256 -16.85 -6.39 2.40
C LYS A 256 -15.70 -5.52 1.90
N THR A 257 -15.90 -4.22 1.77
CA THR A 257 -14.94 -3.23 1.28
C THR A 257 -15.04 -1.93 2.08
N PRO A 258 -14.70 -1.96 3.39
CA PRO A 258 -14.80 -0.79 4.27
C PRO A 258 -13.98 0.41 3.81
N SER A 259 -12.88 0.21 3.09
CA SER A 259 -12.06 1.31 2.58
C SER A 259 -12.79 2.18 1.55
N LEU A 260 -13.57 1.58 0.65
CA LEU A 260 -14.01 2.21 -0.60
C LEU A 260 -14.78 3.52 -0.40
N LEU A 261 -15.81 3.52 0.45
CA LEU A 261 -16.64 4.70 0.66
C LEU A 261 -15.89 5.82 1.39
N ILE A 262 -15.07 5.46 2.38
CA ILE A 262 -14.23 6.40 3.14
C ILE A 262 -13.23 7.07 2.21
N VAL A 263 -12.59 6.27 1.35
CA VAL A 263 -11.61 6.76 0.38
C VAL A 263 -12.26 7.74 -0.59
N VAL A 264 -13.46 7.44 -1.11
CA VAL A 264 -14.19 8.38 -1.98
C VAL A 264 -14.47 9.70 -1.27
N ILE A 265 -14.92 9.67 -0.01
CA ILE A 265 -15.14 10.89 0.78
C ILE A 265 -13.84 11.69 0.93
N LEU A 266 -12.76 11.06 1.37
CA LEU A 266 -11.47 11.74 1.58
C LEU A 266 -10.87 12.25 0.26
N MET A 267 -10.91 11.48 -0.81
CA MET A 267 -10.40 11.90 -2.12
C MET A 267 -11.23 13.04 -2.72
N SER A 268 -12.55 13.05 -2.53
CA SER A 268 -13.41 14.16 -2.98
C SER A 268 -13.04 15.48 -2.31
N SER A 269 -12.63 15.42 -1.04
CA SER A 269 -12.16 16.59 -0.30
C SER A 269 -10.81 17.09 -0.81
N LEU A 270 -9.87 16.18 -1.06
CA LEU A 270 -8.52 16.51 -1.54
C LEU A 270 -8.57 17.13 -2.95
N PHE A 271 -9.46 16.62 -3.81
CA PHE A 271 -9.75 17.21 -5.10
C PHE A 271 -10.32 18.64 -4.96
N SER A 272 -11.31 18.82 -4.07
CA SER A 272 -11.93 20.14 -3.85
C SER A 272 -10.93 21.20 -3.37
N PHE A 273 -9.94 20.80 -2.57
CA PHE A 273 -8.90 21.71 -2.06
C PHE A 273 -7.63 21.79 -2.95
N LYS A 274 -7.61 21.12 -4.12
CA LYS A 274 -6.49 21.15 -5.09
C LYS A 274 -5.12 20.75 -4.51
N PHE A 275 -5.10 19.70 -3.69
CA PHE A 275 -3.85 19.19 -3.10
C PHE A 275 -3.23 18.05 -3.92
N ASP A 276 -2.65 18.34 -5.09
CA ASP A 276 -2.22 17.30 -6.03
C ASP A 276 -1.18 16.33 -5.47
N MET A 277 -0.03 16.80 -4.98
CA MET A 277 1.03 15.92 -4.45
C MET A 277 0.58 15.09 -3.23
N ILE A 278 -0.27 15.66 -2.37
CA ILE A 278 -0.78 14.95 -1.19
C ILE A 278 -1.81 13.91 -1.62
N SER A 279 -2.66 14.25 -2.60
CA SER A 279 -3.66 13.35 -3.15
C SER A 279 -3.05 12.15 -3.85
N GLU A 280 -1.92 12.30 -4.54
CA GLU A 280 -1.21 11.20 -5.17
C GLU A 280 -0.70 10.20 -4.12
N ARG A 281 -0.03 10.74 -3.09
CA ARG A 281 0.48 9.94 -1.96
C ARG A 281 -0.65 9.20 -1.26
N LEU A 282 -1.72 9.90 -0.87
CA LEU A 282 -2.88 9.29 -0.21
C LEU A 282 -3.60 8.29 -1.12
N GLY A 283 -3.77 8.61 -2.40
CA GLY A 283 -4.36 7.72 -3.40
C GLY A 283 -3.63 6.38 -3.49
N MET A 284 -2.30 6.39 -3.53
CA MET A 284 -1.48 5.17 -3.49
C MET A 284 -1.65 4.40 -2.18
N MET A 285 -1.69 5.06 -1.02
CA MET A 285 -1.94 4.37 0.25
C MET A 285 -3.32 3.70 0.26
N PHE A 286 -4.36 4.44 -0.14
CA PHE A 286 -5.73 3.95 -0.18
C PHE A 286 -5.90 2.79 -1.14
N LEU A 287 -5.20 2.81 -2.28
CA LEU A 287 -5.19 1.70 -3.23
C LEU A 287 -4.67 0.40 -2.62
N VAL A 288 -3.62 0.44 -1.79
CA VAL A 288 -3.10 -0.77 -1.12
C VAL A 288 -4.17 -1.39 -0.22
N PHE A 289 -4.91 -0.58 0.54
CA PHE A 289 -6.04 -1.05 1.36
C PHE A 289 -7.20 -1.57 0.51
N PHE A 290 -7.48 -0.89 -0.60
CA PHE A 290 -8.52 -1.31 -1.51
C PHE A 290 -8.20 -2.66 -2.17
N ILE A 291 -6.97 -2.86 -2.66
CA ILE A 291 -6.50 -4.14 -3.21
C ILE A 291 -6.62 -5.25 -2.15
N PHE A 292 -6.26 -4.96 -0.89
CA PHE A 292 -6.43 -5.91 0.21
C PHE A 292 -7.90 -6.30 0.43
N ASP A 293 -8.81 -5.33 0.46
CA ASP A 293 -10.24 -5.58 0.60
C ASP A 293 -10.80 -6.40 -0.58
N LEU A 294 -10.40 -6.07 -1.82
CA LEU A 294 -10.75 -6.83 -3.02
C LEU A 294 -10.23 -8.27 -2.95
N TYR A 295 -8.97 -8.45 -2.55
CA TYR A 295 -8.38 -9.78 -2.41
C TYR A 295 -9.07 -10.58 -1.30
N LYS A 296 -9.41 -9.95 -0.17
CA LYS A 296 -10.22 -10.55 0.89
C LYS A 296 -11.61 -10.95 0.37
N TYR A 297 -12.25 -10.11 -0.44
CA TYR A 297 -13.52 -10.43 -1.10
C TYR A 297 -13.38 -11.65 -2.03
N SER A 298 -12.26 -11.79 -2.76
CA SER A 298 -12.00 -12.94 -3.62
C SER A 298 -12.05 -14.28 -2.87
N ASN A 299 -11.70 -14.30 -1.57
CA ASN A 299 -11.78 -15.50 -0.75
C ASN A 299 -13.22 -15.97 -0.49
N SER A 300 -14.21 -15.08 -0.64
CA SER A 300 -15.63 -15.41 -0.51
C SER A 300 -16.28 -15.92 -1.80
N ILE A 301 -15.54 -15.98 -2.91
CA ILE A 301 -16.01 -16.54 -4.18
C ILE A 301 -15.85 -18.06 -4.13
N GLU A 302 -16.97 -18.79 -4.14
CA GLU A 302 -16.99 -20.26 -4.08
C GLU A 302 -16.49 -20.90 -5.38
N LYS A 303 -16.95 -20.41 -6.54
CA LYS A 303 -16.54 -20.94 -7.85
C LYS A 303 -15.05 -20.67 -8.10
N TYR A 304 -14.28 -21.76 -8.24
CA TYR A 304 -12.84 -21.75 -8.49
C TYR A 304 -12.45 -20.84 -9.67
N SER A 305 -13.08 -21.05 -10.83
CA SER A 305 -12.77 -20.31 -12.06
C SER A 305 -12.96 -18.81 -11.87
N ASN A 306 -14.12 -18.39 -11.35
CA ASN A 306 -14.41 -16.99 -11.10
C ASN A 306 -13.43 -16.35 -10.11
N ARG A 307 -13.03 -17.08 -9.08
CA ARG A 307 -12.03 -16.62 -8.10
C ARG A 307 -10.66 -16.42 -8.75
N MET A 308 -10.24 -17.39 -9.57
CA MET A 308 -8.97 -17.34 -10.31
C MET A 308 -8.96 -16.16 -11.29
N TYR A 309 -10.00 -16.03 -12.13
CA TYR A 309 -10.13 -14.90 -13.06
C TYR A 309 -10.14 -13.56 -12.33
N PHE A 310 -10.84 -13.46 -11.20
CA PHE A 310 -10.86 -12.25 -10.41
C PHE A 310 -9.47 -11.89 -9.88
N ARG A 311 -8.72 -12.85 -9.33
CA ARG A 311 -7.36 -12.59 -8.83
C ARG A 311 -6.35 -12.26 -9.94
N LEU A 312 -6.45 -12.92 -11.09
CA LEU A 312 -5.66 -12.56 -12.27
C LEU A 312 -6.00 -11.14 -12.76
N SER A 313 -7.29 -10.78 -12.75
CA SER A 313 -7.71 -9.42 -13.10
C SER A 313 -7.13 -8.39 -12.14
N LEU A 314 -7.07 -8.68 -10.83
CA LEU A 314 -6.42 -7.81 -9.84
C LEU A 314 -4.92 -7.68 -10.13
N LEU A 315 -4.22 -8.79 -10.36
CA LEU A 315 -2.80 -8.77 -10.69
C LEU A 315 -2.53 -7.87 -11.91
N LEU A 316 -3.22 -8.13 -13.02
CA LEU A 316 -2.98 -7.41 -14.27
C LEU A 316 -3.42 -5.95 -14.19
N MET A 317 -4.61 -5.66 -13.65
CA MET A 317 -5.14 -4.30 -13.55
C MET A 317 -4.21 -3.37 -12.76
N PHE A 318 -3.54 -3.88 -11.72
CA PHE A 318 -2.66 -3.07 -10.88
C PHE A 318 -1.17 -3.14 -11.27
N SER A 319 -0.73 -4.12 -12.05
CA SER A 319 0.67 -4.22 -12.53
C SER A 319 0.88 -3.61 -13.92
N VAL A 320 -0.10 -3.72 -14.82
CA VAL A 320 -0.02 -3.16 -16.19
C VAL A 320 0.20 -1.64 -16.20
N PRO A 321 -0.37 -0.82 -15.30
CA PRO A 321 -0.05 0.61 -15.21
C PRO A 321 1.45 0.90 -15.13
N VAL A 322 2.22 0.07 -14.41
CA VAL A 322 3.68 0.21 -14.31
C VAL A 322 4.35 0.06 -15.67
N LEU A 323 3.83 -0.86 -16.49
CA LEU A 323 4.32 -1.10 -17.85
C LEU A 323 3.76 -0.11 -18.88
N LEU A 324 2.72 0.67 -18.59
CA LEU A 324 2.10 1.59 -19.55
C LEU A 324 2.57 3.03 -19.38
N PHE A 325 2.68 3.50 -18.15
CA PHE A 325 3.02 4.90 -17.89
C PHE A 325 4.51 5.14 -18.12
N ASN A 326 4.82 6.23 -18.84
CA ASN A 326 6.21 6.56 -19.16
C ASN A 326 7.01 6.89 -17.90
N SER A 327 6.37 7.50 -16.89
CA SER A 327 6.97 7.79 -15.59
C SER A 327 7.44 6.52 -14.85
N SER A 328 6.64 5.45 -14.86
CA SER A 328 7.04 4.16 -14.28
C SER A 328 8.04 3.40 -15.14
N ARG A 329 7.95 3.51 -16.47
CA ARG A 329 8.94 2.91 -17.38
C ARG A 329 10.32 3.53 -17.23
N LEU A 330 10.41 4.84 -16.97
CA LEU A 330 11.68 5.51 -16.73
C LEU A 330 12.43 4.88 -15.55
N PHE A 331 11.71 4.55 -14.47
CA PHE A 331 12.30 3.82 -13.32
C PHE A 331 12.78 2.41 -13.72
N LEU A 332 12.10 1.73 -14.63
CA LEU A 332 12.49 0.39 -15.10
C LEU A 332 13.59 0.39 -16.18
N ASN A 333 13.78 1.53 -16.85
CA ASN A 333 14.70 1.74 -17.96
C ASN A 333 15.79 2.75 -17.58
N ILE A 334 16.20 2.82 -16.31
CA ILE A 334 17.39 3.58 -15.92
C ILE A 334 18.56 3.01 -16.75
N ASN A 335 18.83 3.67 -17.87
CA ASN A 335 19.96 3.38 -18.72
C ASN A 335 21.18 3.89 -17.97
N VAL A 336 22.18 3.03 -17.91
CA VAL A 336 23.52 3.19 -17.32
C VAL A 336 24.33 4.35 -17.94
N ASN A 337 23.70 5.28 -18.68
CA ASN A 337 24.38 6.30 -19.47
C ASN A 337 24.43 7.69 -18.81
N SER A 338 24.28 7.80 -17.50
CA SER A 338 24.55 9.05 -16.77
C SER A 338 25.22 8.81 -15.42
N LEU A 339 26.32 8.07 -15.43
CA LEU A 339 27.41 8.24 -14.47
C LEU A 339 28.48 9.12 -15.12
#